data_AF-Q9AIT5-F1
#
_entry.id   AF-Q9AIT5-F1
#
_cell.length_a   1.000
_cell.length_b   1.000
_cell.length_c   1.000
_cell.angle_alpha   90.00
_cell.angle_beta   90.00
_cell.angle_gamma   90.00
#
_symmetry.space_group_name_H-M   'P 1'
#
loop_
_entity.id
_entity.type
_entity.pdbx_description
1 polymer ?
#
loop_
_entity_poly.entity_id
_entity_poly.type
_entity_poly.pdbx_seq_one_letter_code
_entity_poly.pdbx_strand_id
1 'polypeptide(L)'
;VLALDVAHLATATASERKAYANLLRARLRELMETLSTRLPVYIALTKLDLLHGFEPFFKHYTKSQREEVLGFTFSMDSVDNLDSWLEEFASEYTQFVSRVNGMLPHAVAAPMTLEERNAIYSFTRQISGLKEILQQFFQEALASDQFSTSALVRGAYFTSVYQQGVPTNAFDDAASRRYGLSHAINTAQRAKNSTVYFTQKLFTHIIYPEAGSASDNFRVAKNKRRLMGLSFVACSVATLPLAGTWHRNYLNNVQHADTVLTKANQYKEQFPTSRLNWPHTGDGI
;
A
#
# COMPACT_ATOMS: atom_id res chain seq x y z
N VAL A 1 0.14 -10.90 -1.21
CA VAL A 1 1.59 -11.12 -0.97
C VAL A 1 2.12 -11.95 -2.12
N LEU A 2 3.24 -11.53 -2.70
CA LEU A 2 3.95 -12.24 -3.76
C LEU A 2 5.16 -12.96 -3.15
N ALA A 3 5.12 -14.27 -3.06
CA ALA A 3 6.24 -15.07 -2.54
C ALA A 3 7.18 -15.47 -3.69
N LEU A 4 8.47 -15.13 -3.55
CA LEU A 4 9.53 -15.45 -4.50
C LEU A 4 10.62 -16.25 -3.78
N ASP A 5 11.11 -17.31 -4.41
CA ASP A 5 12.22 -18.11 -3.87
C ASP A 5 13.56 -17.42 -4.20
N VAL A 6 14.20 -16.83 -3.18
CA VAL A 6 15.44 -16.05 -3.39
C VAL A 6 16.61 -16.95 -3.79
N ALA A 7 16.65 -18.18 -3.27
CA ALA A 7 17.71 -19.13 -3.56
C ALA A 7 17.62 -19.61 -5.01
N HIS A 8 16.40 -19.87 -5.49
CA HIS A 8 16.16 -20.16 -6.89
C HIS A 8 16.56 -19.01 -7.81
N LEU A 9 16.19 -17.77 -7.46
CA LEU A 9 16.57 -16.58 -8.24
C LEU A 9 18.09 -16.38 -8.31
N ALA A 10 18.81 -16.69 -7.23
CA ALA A 10 20.27 -16.58 -7.16
C ALA A 10 20.98 -17.55 -8.13
N THR A 11 20.47 -18.78 -8.26
CA THR A 11 21.12 -19.83 -9.08
C THR A 11 20.58 -19.94 -10.50
N ALA A 12 19.37 -19.43 -10.76
CA ALA A 12 18.75 -19.47 -12.07
C ALA A 12 19.60 -18.75 -13.14
N THR A 13 19.46 -19.16 -14.39
CA THR A 13 20.01 -18.46 -15.54
C THR A 13 19.23 -17.16 -15.81
N ALA A 14 19.82 -16.25 -16.58
CA ALA A 14 19.13 -15.02 -16.98
C ALA A 14 17.85 -15.31 -17.78
N SER A 15 17.85 -16.36 -18.60
CA SER A 15 16.68 -16.79 -19.38
C SER A 15 15.56 -17.30 -18.48
N GLU A 16 15.88 -18.16 -17.52
CA GLU A 16 14.90 -18.68 -16.55
C GLU A 16 14.28 -17.57 -15.70
N ARG A 17 15.12 -16.63 -15.21
CA ARG A 17 14.62 -15.46 -14.48
C ARG A 17 13.68 -14.61 -15.32
N LYS A 18 14.03 -14.36 -16.59
CA LYS A 18 13.19 -13.59 -17.51
C LYS A 18 11.87 -14.31 -17.80
N ALA A 19 11.90 -15.62 -18.04
CA ALA A 19 10.68 -16.41 -18.23
C ALA A 19 9.78 -16.37 -17.00
N TYR A 20 10.36 -16.50 -15.80
CA TYR A 20 9.61 -16.45 -14.55
C TYR A 20 9.00 -15.06 -14.28
N ALA A 21 9.75 -13.99 -14.54
CA ALA A 21 9.25 -12.61 -14.42
C ALA A 21 8.06 -12.36 -15.37
N ASN A 22 8.15 -12.83 -16.62
CA ASN A 22 7.07 -12.70 -17.60
C ASN A 22 5.82 -13.49 -17.22
N LEU A 23 5.98 -14.71 -16.71
CA LEU A 23 4.88 -15.51 -16.19
C LEU A 23 4.17 -14.78 -15.04
N LEU A 24 4.94 -14.25 -14.10
CA LEU A 24 4.42 -13.51 -12.95
C LEU A 24 3.67 -12.25 -13.40
N ARG A 25 4.25 -11.47 -14.32
CA ARG A 25 3.63 -10.27 -14.89
C ARG A 25 2.27 -10.60 -15.51
N ALA A 26 2.20 -11.66 -16.31
CA ALA A 26 0.95 -12.10 -16.94
C ALA A 26 -0.13 -12.45 -15.91
N ARG A 27 0.23 -13.17 -14.83
CA ARG A 27 -0.71 -13.54 -13.76
C ARG A 27 -1.18 -12.36 -12.93
N LEU A 28 -0.30 -11.42 -12.61
CA LEU A 28 -0.69 -10.20 -11.89
C LEU A 28 -1.63 -9.34 -12.73
N ARG A 29 -1.37 -9.22 -14.04
CA ARG A 29 -2.26 -8.52 -14.96
C ARG A 29 -3.64 -9.17 -15.01
N GLU A 30 -3.71 -10.49 -15.19
CA GLU A 30 -4.97 -11.25 -15.20
C GLU A 30 -5.79 -11.02 -13.92
N LEU A 31 -5.14 -11.06 -12.75
CA LEU A 31 -5.78 -10.79 -11.46
C LEU A 31 -6.32 -9.36 -11.35
N MET A 32 -5.53 -8.36 -11.78
CA MET A 32 -5.93 -6.96 -11.71
C MET A 32 -7.06 -6.62 -12.69
N GLU A 33 -7.06 -7.21 -13.88
CA GLU A 33 -8.14 -7.09 -14.86
C GLU A 33 -9.45 -7.69 -14.31
N THR A 34 -9.36 -8.89 -13.72
CA THR A 34 -10.51 -9.59 -13.13
C THR A 34 -11.11 -8.80 -11.95
N LEU A 35 -10.27 -8.21 -11.10
CA LEU A 35 -10.71 -7.47 -9.91
C LEU A 35 -11.00 -5.98 -10.19
N SER A 36 -10.67 -5.49 -11.39
CA SER A 36 -10.84 -4.09 -11.80
C SER A 36 -10.24 -3.06 -10.81
N THR A 37 -9.18 -3.45 -10.08
CA THR A 37 -8.54 -2.62 -9.06
C THR A 37 -7.03 -2.78 -9.06
N ARG A 38 -6.34 -1.77 -8.51
CA ARG A 38 -4.89 -1.81 -8.26
C ARG A 38 -4.61 -2.54 -6.97
N LEU A 39 -3.87 -3.65 -7.06
CA LEU A 39 -3.55 -4.46 -5.89
C LEU A 39 -2.27 -3.94 -5.22
N PRO A 40 -2.27 -3.79 -3.88
CA PRO A 40 -1.02 -3.65 -3.13
C PRO A 40 -0.24 -4.96 -3.18
N VAL A 41 1.01 -4.90 -3.63
CA VAL A 41 1.91 -6.04 -3.76
C VAL A 41 3.05 -5.91 -2.74
N TYR A 42 3.07 -6.83 -1.78
CA TYR A 42 4.20 -7.04 -0.86
C TYR A 42 5.01 -8.22 -1.37
N ILE A 43 6.31 -8.03 -1.60
CA ILE A 43 7.20 -9.07 -2.11
C ILE A 43 7.85 -9.75 -0.90
N ALA A 44 7.63 -11.06 -0.76
CA ALA A 44 8.29 -11.90 0.22
C ALA A 44 9.37 -12.73 -0.48
N LEU A 45 10.64 -12.35 -0.30
CA LEU A 45 11.81 -13.10 -0.72
C LEU A 45 12.04 -14.24 0.28
N THR A 46 11.41 -15.37 -0.01
CA THR A 46 11.40 -16.59 0.82
C THR A 46 12.67 -17.41 0.65
N LYS A 47 12.87 -18.34 1.59
CA LYS A 47 13.97 -19.32 1.60
C LYS A 47 15.35 -18.68 1.64
N LEU A 48 15.48 -17.57 2.37
CA LEU A 48 16.78 -16.93 2.60
C LEU A 48 17.80 -17.89 3.23
N ASP A 49 17.31 -18.87 4.00
CA ASP A 49 18.08 -19.94 4.62
C ASP A 49 18.76 -20.91 3.65
N LEU A 50 18.29 -21.00 2.42
CA LEU A 50 18.93 -21.81 1.40
C LEU A 50 20.15 -21.12 0.78
N LEU A 51 20.47 -19.88 1.14
CA LEU A 51 21.77 -19.31 0.82
C LEU A 51 22.81 -19.81 1.81
N HIS A 52 23.87 -20.43 1.30
CA HIS A 52 24.95 -20.96 2.12
C HIS A 52 25.54 -19.86 3.02
N GLY A 53 25.66 -20.17 4.31
CA GLY A 53 26.13 -19.25 5.35
C GLY A 53 25.06 -18.44 6.08
N PHE A 54 23.78 -18.60 5.74
CA PHE A 54 22.66 -17.99 6.47
C PHE A 54 22.68 -18.32 7.97
N GLU A 55 22.76 -19.60 8.32
CA GLU A 55 22.68 -20.05 9.72
C GLU A 55 23.85 -19.49 10.55
N PRO A 56 25.13 -19.63 10.13
CA PRO A 56 26.25 -18.99 10.82
C PRO A 56 26.13 -17.46 10.95
N PHE A 57 25.55 -16.78 9.95
CA PHE A 57 25.36 -15.33 9.95
C PHE A 57 24.35 -14.89 11.03
N PHE A 58 23.23 -15.59 11.15
CA PHE A 58 22.15 -15.24 12.08
C PHE A 58 22.18 -16.03 13.40
N LYS A 59 23.19 -16.90 13.64
CA LYS A 59 23.25 -17.79 14.82
C LYS A 59 23.13 -17.08 16.16
N HIS A 60 23.62 -15.84 16.25
CA HIS A 60 23.59 -15.03 17.48
C HIS A 60 22.32 -14.22 17.67
N TYR A 61 21.36 -14.28 16.73
CA TYR A 61 20.12 -13.52 16.86
C TYR A 61 19.27 -14.10 18.00
N THR A 62 18.90 -13.22 18.93
CA THR A 62 17.87 -13.49 19.94
C THR A 62 16.52 -13.72 19.27
N LYS A 63 15.58 -14.36 19.98
CA LYS A 63 14.22 -14.59 19.47
C LYS A 63 13.58 -13.29 18.94
N SER A 64 13.69 -12.18 19.69
CA SER A 64 13.14 -10.89 19.27
C SER A 64 13.76 -10.41 17.95
N GLN A 65 15.07 -10.53 17.77
CA GLN A 65 15.75 -10.13 16.53
C GLN A 65 15.35 -11.00 15.34
N ARG A 66 15.03 -12.28 15.55
CA ARG A 66 14.51 -13.16 14.49
C ARG A 66 13.07 -12.80 14.10
N GLU A 67 12.30 -12.21 15.00
CA GLU A 67 10.93 -11.78 14.72
C GLU A 67 10.87 -10.46 13.96
N GLU A 68 11.92 -9.63 14.04
CA GLU A 68 12.04 -8.34 13.34
C GLU A 68 11.89 -8.44 11.81
N VAL A 69 11.49 -7.35 11.18
CA VAL A 69 11.37 -7.29 9.72
C VAL A 69 12.76 -7.09 9.10
N LEU A 70 13.10 -7.92 8.11
CA LEU A 70 14.28 -7.74 7.27
C LEU A 70 13.84 -7.38 5.85
N GLY A 71 13.95 -6.12 5.45
CA GLY A 71 13.53 -5.69 4.13
C GLY A 71 13.36 -4.19 3.99
N PHE A 72 12.59 -3.80 2.99
CA PHE A 72 12.40 -2.42 2.55
C PHE A 72 10.91 -2.14 2.38
N THR A 73 10.44 -1.06 2.99
CA THR A 73 9.07 -0.54 2.80
C THR A 73 9.18 0.70 1.93
N PHE A 74 8.41 0.75 0.85
CA PHE A 74 8.50 1.85 -0.12
C PHE A 74 7.48 2.94 0.17
N SER A 75 7.86 4.17 -0.19
CA SER A 75 6.99 5.33 -0.14
C SER A 75 5.76 5.16 -1.05
N MET A 76 4.61 5.75 -0.67
CA MET A 76 3.40 5.75 -1.50
C MET A 76 3.39 6.88 -2.54
N ASP A 77 4.44 7.69 -2.55
CA ASP A 77 4.43 9.07 -3.02
C ASP A 77 4.79 9.18 -4.49
N SER A 78 3.96 8.62 -5.38
CA SER A 78 3.96 9.04 -6.78
C SER A 78 2.82 8.43 -7.58
N VAL A 79 1.67 9.09 -7.57
CA VAL A 79 0.67 8.92 -8.63
C VAL A 79 1.27 9.29 -10.01
N ASP A 80 2.31 10.13 -10.03
CA ASP A 80 2.93 10.67 -11.24
C ASP A 80 4.16 9.88 -11.75
N ASN A 81 4.81 9.06 -10.91
CA ASN A 81 5.93 8.20 -11.25
C ASN A 81 5.75 6.80 -10.64
N LEU A 82 5.07 5.91 -11.37
CA LEU A 82 4.66 4.59 -10.86
C LEU A 82 5.83 3.65 -10.54
N ASP A 83 7.05 3.96 -10.99
CA ASP A 83 8.23 3.10 -10.88
C ASP A 83 9.33 3.68 -9.97
N SER A 84 9.05 4.78 -9.25
CA SER A 84 9.99 5.39 -8.27
C SER A 84 10.46 4.40 -7.19
N TRP A 85 9.61 3.43 -6.82
CA TRP A 85 9.93 2.39 -5.84
C TRP A 85 11.11 1.50 -6.27
N LEU A 86 11.39 1.38 -7.57
CA LEU A 86 12.57 0.62 -8.06
C LEU A 86 13.87 1.35 -7.75
N GLU A 87 13.87 2.68 -7.84
CA GLU A 87 15.00 3.52 -7.44
C GLU A 87 15.18 3.50 -5.92
N GLU A 88 14.07 3.59 -5.17
CA GLU A 88 14.06 3.44 -3.72
C GLU A 88 14.63 2.08 -3.30
N PHE A 89 14.18 0.99 -3.94
CA PHE A 89 14.75 -0.35 -3.74
C PHE A 89 16.25 -0.38 -4.01
N ALA A 90 16.72 0.15 -5.15
CA ALA A 90 18.13 0.11 -5.50
C ALA A 90 18.99 0.89 -4.47
N SER A 91 18.50 2.02 -3.99
CA SER A 91 19.13 2.83 -2.94
C SER A 91 19.18 2.09 -1.60
N GLU A 92 18.02 1.66 -1.10
CA GLU A 92 17.88 0.97 0.19
C GLU A 92 18.66 -0.35 0.23
N TYR A 93 18.66 -1.11 -0.87
CA TYR A 93 19.45 -2.33 -0.99
C TYR A 93 20.95 -2.05 -0.93
N THR A 94 21.41 -0.96 -1.56
CA THR A 94 22.82 -0.56 -1.50
C THR A 94 23.24 -0.24 -0.06
N GLN A 95 22.41 0.49 0.67
CA GLN A 95 22.66 0.78 2.08
C GLN A 95 22.62 -0.49 2.94
N PHE A 96 21.69 -1.41 2.67
CA PHE A 96 21.62 -2.70 3.33
C PHE A 96 22.89 -3.52 3.12
N VAL A 97 23.37 -3.64 1.88
CA VAL A 97 24.63 -4.31 1.56
C VAL A 97 25.81 -3.64 2.27
N SER A 98 25.85 -2.30 2.34
CA SER A 98 26.87 -1.57 3.10
C SER A 98 26.84 -1.94 4.59
N ARG A 99 25.66 -1.99 5.21
CA ARG A 99 25.50 -2.43 6.61
C ARG A 99 25.96 -3.87 6.82
N VAL A 100 25.56 -4.80 5.94
CA VAL A 100 25.97 -6.21 6.01
C VAL A 100 27.49 -6.33 5.91
N ASN A 101 28.12 -5.64 4.95
CA ASN A 101 29.58 -5.62 4.79
C ASN A 101 30.28 -4.99 6.01
N GLY A 102 29.70 -3.95 6.61
CA GLY A 102 30.22 -3.31 7.81
C GLY A 102 30.19 -4.20 9.06
N MET A 103 29.33 -5.21 9.10
CA MET A 103 29.29 -6.19 10.19
C MET A 103 30.42 -7.24 10.08
N LEU A 104 30.98 -7.47 8.89
CA LEU A 104 31.99 -8.52 8.68
C LEU A 104 33.22 -8.36 9.58
N PRO A 105 33.90 -7.20 9.68
CA PRO A 105 35.09 -7.07 10.52
C PRO A 105 34.83 -7.43 11.98
N HIS A 106 33.67 -7.04 12.51
CA HIS A 106 33.28 -7.33 13.89
C HIS A 106 32.91 -8.80 14.09
N ALA A 107 32.18 -9.39 13.14
CA ALA A 107 31.83 -10.81 13.19
C ALA A 107 33.11 -11.66 13.19
N VAL A 108 34.05 -11.36 12.29
CA VAL A 108 35.30 -12.09 12.07
C VAL A 108 36.29 -11.97 13.23
N ALA A 109 36.18 -10.94 14.08
CA ALA A 109 36.99 -10.75 15.27
C ALA A 109 36.63 -11.71 16.42
N ALA A 110 35.40 -12.25 16.44
CA ALA A 110 35.00 -13.25 17.41
C ALA A 110 35.69 -14.60 17.14
N PRO A 111 35.97 -15.43 18.17
CA PRO A 111 36.47 -16.79 17.97
C PRO A 111 35.47 -17.60 17.15
N MET A 112 35.85 -18.02 15.95
CA MET A 112 35.05 -18.85 15.04
C MET A 112 35.94 -19.78 14.24
N THR A 113 35.37 -20.88 13.74
CA THR A 113 36.11 -21.78 12.86
C THR A 113 36.33 -21.12 11.50
N LEU A 114 37.35 -21.58 10.75
CA LEU A 114 37.60 -21.09 9.40
C LEU A 114 36.41 -21.35 8.47
N GLU A 115 35.72 -22.48 8.65
CA GLU A 115 34.53 -22.84 7.91
C GLU A 115 33.39 -21.86 8.13
N GLU A 116 33.09 -21.51 9.40
CA GLU A 116 32.07 -20.51 9.73
C GLU A 116 32.42 -19.13 9.14
N ARG A 117 33.70 -18.74 9.20
CA ARG A 117 34.19 -17.48 8.63
C ARG A 117 33.96 -17.43 7.11
N ASN A 118 34.30 -18.51 6.41
CA ASN A 118 34.11 -18.62 4.96
C ASN A 118 32.62 -18.62 4.58
N ALA A 119 31.79 -19.30 5.38
CA ALA A 119 30.35 -19.34 5.16
C ALA A 119 29.71 -17.94 5.30
N ILE A 120 30.05 -17.21 6.37
CA ILE A 120 29.58 -15.83 6.60
C ILE A 120 30.02 -14.89 5.47
N TYR A 121 31.28 -15.03 5.02
CA TYR A 121 31.80 -14.25 3.90
C TYR A 121 31.03 -14.56 2.61
N SER A 122 30.87 -15.84 2.27
CA SER A 122 30.10 -16.27 1.09
C SER A 122 28.67 -15.75 1.13
N PHE A 123 27.97 -15.86 2.26
CA PHE A 123 26.61 -15.32 2.41
C PHE A 123 26.56 -13.83 2.11
N THR A 124 27.52 -13.05 2.65
CA THR A 124 27.61 -11.61 2.41
C THR A 124 27.84 -11.27 0.93
N ARG A 125 28.65 -12.06 0.23
CA ARG A 125 28.87 -11.92 -1.21
C ARG A 125 27.62 -12.27 -2.02
N GLN A 126 26.90 -13.32 -1.63
CA GLN A 126 25.64 -13.71 -2.26
C GLN A 126 24.57 -12.62 -2.10
N ILE A 127 24.40 -12.06 -0.90
CA ILE A 127 23.49 -10.92 -0.64
C ILE A 127 23.86 -9.71 -1.50
N SER A 128 25.16 -9.41 -1.63
CA SER A 128 25.63 -8.31 -2.48
C SER A 128 25.30 -8.55 -3.95
N GLY A 129 25.52 -9.77 -4.45
CA GLY A 129 25.25 -10.15 -5.84
C GLY A 129 23.76 -10.21 -6.21
N LEU A 130 22.89 -10.41 -5.23
CA LEU A 130 21.43 -10.45 -5.42
C LEU A 130 20.84 -9.10 -5.84
N LYS A 131 21.50 -7.97 -5.56
CA LYS A 131 20.96 -6.63 -5.86
C LYS A 131 20.52 -6.51 -7.33
N GLU A 132 21.46 -6.74 -8.24
CA GLU A 132 21.22 -6.58 -9.69
C GLU A 132 20.21 -7.62 -10.20
N ILE A 133 20.28 -8.84 -9.68
CA ILE A 133 19.35 -9.93 -10.02
C ILE A 133 17.92 -9.54 -9.65
N LEU A 134 17.71 -9.06 -8.42
CA LEU A 134 16.40 -8.68 -7.92
C LEU A 134 15.89 -7.41 -8.61
N GLN A 135 16.74 -6.40 -8.81
CA GLN A 135 16.38 -5.17 -9.49
C GLN A 135 15.90 -5.46 -10.92
N GLN A 136 16.65 -6.25 -11.69
CA GLN A 136 16.26 -6.63 -13.04
C GLN A 136 14.98 -7.48 -13.06
N PHE A 137 14.85 -8.43 -12.12
CA PHE A 137 13.66 -9.27 -12.01
C PHE A 137 12.42 -8.44 -11.68
N PHE A 138 12.52 -7.51 -10.73
CA PHE A 138 11.45 -6.59 -10.33
C PHE A 138 11.06 -5.65 -11.46
N GLN A 139 12.03 -5.10 -12.20
CA GLN A 139 11.76 -4.30 -13.39
C GLN A 139 10.94 -5.09 -14.42
N GLU A 140 11.37 -6.29 -14.79
CA GLU A 140 10.67 -7.11 -15.80
C GLU A 140 9.27 -7.54 -15.31
N ALA A 141 9.16 -7.97 -14.04
CA ALA A 141 7.92 -8.55 -13.51
C ALA A 141 6.86 -7.51 -13.10
N LEU A 142 7.27 -6.36 -12.58
CA LEU A 142 6.40 -5.45 -11.82
C LEU A 142 6.42 -4.00 -12.31
N ALA A 143 7.37 -3.59 -13.16
CA ALA A 143 7.39 -2.20 -13.65
C ALA A 143 6.17 -1.90 -14.53
N SER A 144 5.77 -0.63 -14.51
CA SER A 144 4.61 -0.15 -15.26
C SER A 144 4.77 -0.37 -16.77
N ASP A 145 3.64 -0.61 -17.45
CA ASP A 145 3.56 -0.64 -18.91
C ASP A 145 2.69 0.52 -19.37
N GLN A 146 2.97 1.09 -20.53
CA GLN A 146 2.15 2.14 -21.13
C GLN A 146 0.70 1.68 -21.41
N PHE A 147 0.48 0.37 -21.50
CA PHE A 147 -0.83 -0.22 -21.79
C PHE A 147 -1.50 -0.93 -20.59
N SER A 148 -0.86 -0.99 -19.42
CA SER A 148 -1.39 -1.78 -18.30
C SER A 148 -1.44 -0.99 -17.00
N THR A 149 -2.40 -1.36 -16.16
CA THR A 149 -2.47 -0.82 -14.81
C THR A 149 -1.36 -1.49 -13.99
N SER A 150 -0.37 -0.72 -13.51
CA SER A 150 0.71 -1.28 -12.69
C SER A 150 0.25 -1.64 -11.29
N ALA A 151 0.88 -2.67 -10.71
CA ALA A 151 0.70 -3.06 -9.33
C ALA A 151 1.28 -2.00 -8.38
N LEU A 152 0.68 -1.83 -7.20
CA LEU A 152 1.19 -0.92 -6.18
C LEU A 152 2.19 -1.67 -5.29
N VAL A 153 3.47 -1.65 -5.66
CA VAL A 153 4.51 -2.34 -4.88
C VAL A 153 4.74 -1.60 -3.56
N ARG A 154 4.57 -2.30 -2.45
CA ARG A 154 4.62 -1.74 -1.08
C ARG A 154 5.95 -1.96 -0.38
N GLY A 155 6.70 -2.95 -0.83
CA GLY A 155 7.97 -3.32 -0.19
C GLY A 155 8.45 -4.71 -0.59
N ALA A 156 9.71 -4.97 -0.27
CA ALA A 156 10.38 -6.24 -0.48
C ALA A 156 11.07 -6.72 0.80
N TYR A 157 10.73 -7.93 1.24
CA TYR A 157 11.09 -8.45 2.56
C TYR A 157 11.65 -9.86 2.47
N PHE A 158 12.79 -10.08 3.10
CA PHE A 158 13.40 -11.39 3.23
C PHE A 158 12.74 -12.19 4.34
N THR A 159 12.52 -13.48 4.10
CA THR A 159 11.89 -14.39 5.06
C THR A 159 12.52 -15.77 5.00
N SER A 160 12.49 -16.47 6.13
CA SER A 160 12.85 -17.88 6.24
C SER A 160 11.94 -18.54 7.26
N VAL A 161 11.25 -19.61 6.86
CA VAL A 161 10.24 -20.26 7.72
C VAL A 161 10.67 -21.66 8.10
N TYR A 162 11.19 -22.43 7.13
CA TYR A 162 11.49 -23.84 7.31
C TYR A 162 12.81 -24.21 6.61
N GLN A 163 13.83 -24.48 7.42
CA GLN A 163 15.19 -24.79 6.95
C GLN A 163 15.31 -26.27 6.56
N GLN A 164 14.86 -26.58 5.36
CA GLN A 164 14.99 -27.90 4.75
C GLN A 164 15.59 -27.78 3.35
N GLY A 165 16.58 -28.63 3.07
CA GLY A 165 17.19 -28.75 1.75
C GLY A 165 18.70 -28.63 1.82
N VAL A 166 19.34 -28.60 0.66
CA VAL A 166 20.77 -28.33 0.53
C VAL A 166 20.94 -26.85 0.20
N PRO A 167 21.63 -26.05 1.03
CA PRO A 167 21.91 -24.67 0.70
C PRO A 167 22.69 -24.57 -0.61
N THR A 168 22.33 -23.58 -1.43
CA THR A 168 23.05 -23.23 -2.64
C THR A 168 24.10 -22.17 -2.31
N ASN A 169 25.19 -22.16 -3.07
CA ASN A 169 26.24 -21.15 -2.93
C ASN A 169 26.52 -20.53 -4.29
N ALA A 170 25.66 -19.59 -4.69
CA ALA A 170 25.74 -18.98 -6.01
C ALA A 170 27.07 -18.23 -6.23
N PHE A 171 27.72 -17.77 -5.16
CA PHE A 171 29.02 -17.11 -5.21
C PHE A 171 30.15 -18.10 -5.55
N ASP A 172 30.26 -19.19 -4.80
CA ASP A 172 31.27 -20.22 -5.07
C ASP A 172 31.01 -20.90 -6.42
N ASP A 173 29.75 -21.19 -6.75
CA ASP A 173 29.38 -21.76 -8.05
C ASP A 173 29.81 -20.86 -9.22
N ALA A 174 29.64 -19.54 -9.09
CA ALA A 174 30.07 -18.58 -10.10
C ALA A 174 31.60 -18.52 -10.20
N ALA A 175 32.30 -18.55 -9.07
CA ALA A 175 33.77 -18.59 -9.03
C ALA A 175 34.30 -19.88 -9.66
N SER A 176 33.75 -21.05 -9.29
CA SER A 176 34.14 -22.35 -9.84
C SER A 176 33.95 -22.41 -11.35
N ARG A 177 32.82 -21.92 -11.89
CA ARG A 177 32.61 -21.81 -13.34
C ARG A 177 33.60 -20.87 -14.02
N ARG A 178 33.93 -19.74 -13.40
CA ARG A 178 34.83 -18.72 -13.98
C ARG A 178 36.28 -19.20 -14.04
N TYR A 179 36.72 -19.94 -13.03
CA TYR A 179 38.12 -20.38 -12.87
C TYR A 179 38.35 -21.87 -13.15
N GLY A 180 37.31 -22.63 -13.54
CA GLY A 180 37.42 -24.06 -13.83
C GLY A 180 37.69 -24.93 -12.60
N LEU A 181 37.25 -24.51 -11.42
CA LEU A 181 37.45 -25.24 -10.17
C LEU A 181 36.34 -26.29 -9.95
N SER A 182 36.62 -27.28 -9.10
CA SER A 182 35.59 -28.21 -8.62
C SER A 182 34.50 -27.47 -7.85
N HIS A 183 33.26 -27.96 -7.93
CA HIS A 183 32.13 -27.39 -7.19
C HIS A 183 32.17 -27.89 -5.75
N ALA A 184 31.94 -26.99 -4.79
CA ALA A 184 31.83 -27.36 -3.39
C ALA A 184 30.55 -28.18 -3.16
N ILE A 185 30.65 -29.25 -2.39
CA ILE A 185 29.49 -30.07 -2.00
C ILE A 185 28.98 -29.54 -0.67
N ASN A 186 27.79 -28.93 -0.68
CA ASN A 186 27.15 -28.45 0.53
C ASN A 186 26.40 -29.59 1.24
N THR A 187 26.37 -29.54 2.58
CA THR A 187 25.63 -30.52 3.39
C THR A 187 24.18 -30.08 3.57
N ALA A 188 23.26 -31.05 3.57
CA ALA A 188 21.84 -30.80 3.78
C ALA A 188 21.56 -30.24 5.20
N GLN A 189 20.68 -29.25 5.27
CA GLN A 189 20.14 -28.72 6.53
C GLN A 189 19.21 -29.75 7.20
N ARG A 190 19.29 -29.83 8.53
CA ARG A 190 18.43 -30.71 9.33
C ARG A 190 17.19 -29.96 9.80
N ALA A 191 16.05 -30.28 9.19
CA ALA A 191 14.78 -29.60 9.45
C ALA A 191 14.24 -29.71 10.90
N LYS A 192 14.76 -30.64 11.70
CA LYS A 192 14.29 -30.94 13.07
C LYS A 192 14.42 -29.77 14.05
N ASN A 193 15.27 -28.78 13.76
CA ASN A 193 15.49 -27.58 14.58
C ASN A 193 15.14 -26.28 13.84
N SER A 194 14.19 -26.34 12.91
CA SER A 194 13.82 -25.15 12.13
C SER A 194 13.28 -24.02 13.01
N THR A 195 13.71 -22.80 12.70
CA THR A 195 13.32 -21.57 13.39
C THR A 195 12.78 -20.58 12.37
N VAL A 196 11.68 -19.92 12.67
CA VAL A 196 11.16 -18.83 11.83
C VAL A 196 12.02 -17.57 11.99
N TYR A 197 12.44 -17.00 10.86
CA TYR A 197 13.13 -15.72 10.76
C TYR A 197 12.34 -14.74 9.88
N PHE A 198 12.32 -13.49 10.32
CA PHE A 198 11.89 -12.29 9.61
C PHE A 198 10.44 -12.29 9.10
N THR A 199 9.61 -13.21 9.60
CA THR A 199 8.26 -13.44 9.09
C THR A 199 7.19 -12.90 10.04
N GLN A 200 7.38 -13.01 11.35
CA GLN A 200 6.31 -12.73 12.32
C GLN A 200 5.91 -11.24 12.36
N LYS A 201 6.86 -10.31 12.54
CA LYS A 201 6.54 -8.87 12.52
C LYS A 201 6.18 -8.36 11.13
N LEU A 202 6.68 -9.00 10.07
CA LEU A 202 6.31 -8.65 8.70
C LEU A 202 4.78 -8.76 8.51
N PHE A 203 4.19 -9.87 8.91
CA PHE A 203 2.74 -10.03 8.78
C PHE A 203 1.97 -9.16 9.77
N THR A 204 2.35 -9.20 11.05
CA THR A 204 1.59 -8.55 12.12
C THR A 204 1.68 -7.02 12.13
N HIS A 205 2.80 -6.44 11.69
CA HIS A 205 3.05 -4.99 11.76
C HIS A 205 3.03 -4.27 10.41
N ILE A 206 3.25 -4.98 9.29
CA ILE A 206 3.28 -4.38 7.96
C ILE A 206 2.07 -4.82 7.13
N ILE A 207 1.94 -6.13 6.87
CA ILE A 207 0.97 -6.63 5.89
C ILE A 207 -0.47 -6.53 6.40
N TYR A 208 -0.75 -6.97 7.64
CA TYR A 208 -2.12 -6.98 8.16
C TYR A 208 -2.67 -5.59 8.52
N PRO A 209 -1.90 -4.68 9.14
CA PRO A 209 -2.40 -3.33 9.43
C PRO A 209 -2.78 -2.55 8.17
N GLU A 210 -2.07 -2.76 7.06
CA GLU A 210 -2.38 -2.12 5.78
C GLU A 210 -3.55 -2.78 5.01
N ALA A 211 -4.06 -3.93 5.46
CA ALA A 211 -5.17 -4.63 4.80
C ALA A 211 -6.49 -3.82 4.79
N GLY A 212 -6.67 -2.90 5.75
CA GLY A 212 -7.81 -1.98 5.79
C GLY A 212 -7.71 -0.77 4.84
N SER A 213 -6.51 -0.43 4.38
CA SER A 213 -6.25 0.74 3.52
C SER A 213 -6.50 0.48 2.03
N ALA A 214 -6.67 -0.79 1.64
CA ALA A 214 -6.87 -1.21 0.24
C ALA A 214 -8.27 -0.91 -0.33
N SER A 215 -9.20 -0.38 0.47
CA SER A 215 -10.58 -0.14 0.04
C SER A 215 -10.82 1.24 -0.59
N ASP A 216 -9.89 2.19 -0.51
CA ASP A 216 -10.13 3.49 -1.13
C ASP A 216 -9.70 3.44 -2.61
N ASN A 217 -10.62 2.93 -3.43
CA ASN A 217 -10.55 3.03 -4.87
C ASN A 217 -10.46 4.52 -5.25
N PHE A 218 -9.26 5.08 -5.32
CA PHE A 218 -9.02 6.51 -5.61
C PHE A 218 -9.78 6.99 -6.87
N ARG A 219 -9.98 6.11 -7.86
CA ARG A 219 -10.78 6.38 -9.07
C ARG A 219 -12.28 6.48 -8.79
N VAL A 220 -12.81 5.60 -7.93
CA VAL A 220 -14.21 5.65 -7.45
C VAL A 220 -14.40 6.85 -6.52
N ALA A 221 -13.43 7.15 -5.65
CA ALA A 221 -13.45 8.32 -4.80
C ALA A 221 -13.48 9.63 -5.62
N LYS A 222 -12.67 9.73 -6.69
CA LYS A 222 -12.68 10.89 -7.60
C LYS A 222 -13.98 11.01 -8.38
N ASN A 223 -14.53 9.92 -8.90
CA ASN A 223 -15.83 9.92 -9.58
C ASN A 223 -16.99 10.25 -8.63
N LYS A 224 -17.00 9.68 -7.42
CA LYS A 224 -17.98 10.02 -6.38
C LYS A 224 -17.87 11.49 -5.98
N ARG A 225 -16.66 12.04 -5.82
CA ARG A 225 -16.44 13.45 -5.49
C ARG A 225 -16.92 14.37 -6.60
N ARG A 226 -16.72 14.00 -7.88
CA ARG A 226 -17.29 14.71 -9.04
C ARG A 226 -18.83 14.64 -9.05
N LEU A 227 -19.39 13.45 -8.81
CA LEU A 227 -20.84 13.25 -8.78
C LEU A 227 -21.46 14.05 -7.62
N MET A 228 -20.88 14.00 -6.42
CA MET A 228 -21.30 14.82 -5.27
C MET A 228 -21.18 16.32 -5.57
N GLY A 229 -20.12 16.75 -6.27
CA GLY A 229 -19.97 18.14 -6.72
C GLY A 229 -21.07 18.56 -7.70
N LEU A 230 -21.38 17.71 -8.69
CA LEU A 230 -22.47 17.96 -9.64
C LEU A 230 -23.83 17.98 -8.95
N SER A 231 -24.09 17.05 -8.03
CA SER A 231 -25.31 17.03 -7.21
C SER A 231 -25.43 18.28 -6.36
N PHE A 232 -24.34 18.75 -5.73
CA PHE A 232 -24.33 19.97 -4.93
C PHE A 232 -24.63 21.21 -5.79
N VAL A 233 -24.03 21.31 -6.97
CA VAL A 233 -24.32 22.40 -7.93
C VAL A 233 -25.77 22.36 -8.38
N ALA A 234 -26.29 21.19 -8.75
CA ALA A 234 -27.68 21.02 -9.16
C ALA A 234 -28.68 21.41 -8.06
N CYS A 235 -28.45 20.95 -6.81
CA CYS A 235 -29.25 21.34 -5.66
C CYS A 235 -29.17 22.85 -5.40
N SER A 236 -27.99 23.46 -5.53
CA SER A 236 -27.83 24.91 -5.35
C SER A 236 -28.60 25.71 -6.41
N VAL A 237 -28.52 25.30 -7.68
CA VAL A 237 -29.24 25.92 -8.80
C VAL A 237 -30.76 25.78 -8.66
N ALA A 238 -31.26 24.71 -8.05
CA ALA A 238 -32.70 24.57 -7.76
C ALA A 238 -33.14 25.39 -6.53
N THR A 239 -32.33 25.40 -5.46
CA THR A 239 -32.72 25.98 -4.17
C THR A 239 -32.67 27.52 -4.19
N LEU A 240 -31.66 28.11 -4.85
CA LEU A 240 -31.51 29.58 -4.91
C LEU A 240 -32.70 30.31 -5.58
N PRO A 241 -33.20 29.91 -6.77
CA PRO A 241 -34.35 30.55 -7.37
C PRO A 241 -35.65 30.27 -6.61
N LEU A 242 -35.81 29.10 -5.99
CA LEU A 242 -36.96 28.82 -5.12
C LEU A 242 -36.97 29.74 -3.89
N ALA A 243 -35.82 29.93 -3.24
CA ALA A 243 -35.67 30.89 -2.14
C ALA A 243 -35.92 32.33 -2.62
N GLY A 244 -35.43 32.69 -3.80
CA GLY A 244 -35.65 33.99 -4.41
C GLY A 244 -37.12 34.27 -4.76
N THR A 245 -37.83 33.30 -5.35
CA THR A 245 -39.25 33.43 -5.67
C THR A 245 -40.11 33.50 -4.41
N TRP A 246 -39.80 32.67 -3.41
CA TRP A 246 -40.45 32.72 -2.10
C TRP A 246 -40.27 34.10 -1.44
N HIS A 247 -39.05 34.63 -1.42
CA HIS A 247 -38.75 35.93 -0.83
C HIS A 247 -39.52 37.06 -1.51
N ARG A 248 -39.59 37.05 -2.85
CA ARG A 248 -40.37 38.05 -3.61
C ARG A 248 -41.88 37.95 -3.34
N ASN A 249 -42.42 36.73 -3.28
CA ASN A 249 -43.82 36.53 -2.93
C ASN A 249 -44.14 36.96 -1.50
N TYR A 250 -43.23 36.72 -0.55
CA TYR A 250 -43.38 37.18 0.83
C TYR A 250 -43.47 38.72 0.89
N LEU A 251 -42.57 39.43 0.21
CA LEU A 251 -42.58 40.90 0.15
C LEU A 251 -43.89 41.43 -0.47
N ASN A 252 -44.33 40.84 -1.58
CA ASN A 252 -45.61 41.22 -2.20
C ASN A 252 -46.80 40.94 -1.28
N ASN A 253 -46.79 39.82 -0.56
CA ASN A 253 -47.85 39.47 0.38
C ASN A 253 -47.92 40.43 1.58
N VAL A 254 -46.76 40.88 2.09
CA VAL A 254 -46.71 41.92 3.14
C VAL A 254 -47.31 43.23 2.62
N GLN A 255 -46.97 43.67 1.40
CA GLN A 255 -47.57 44.86 0.79
C GLN A 255 -49.11 44.75 0.62
N HIS A 256 -49.59 43.57 0.23
CA HIS A 256 -51.03 43.30 0.16
C HIS A 256 -51.69 43.34 1.55
N ALA A 257 -51.04 42.80 2.58
CA ALA A 257 -51.52 42.87 3.95
C ALA A 257 -51.62 44.33 4.46
N ASP A 258 -50.62 45.17 4.18
CA ASP A 258 -50.66 46.61 4.51
C ASP A 258 -51.80 47.34 3.78
N THR A 259 -52.05 46.97 2.52
CA THR A 259 -53.15 47.54 1.74
C THR A 259 -54.51 47.15 2.33
N VAL A 260 -54.68 45.89 2.77
CA VAL A 260 -55.90 45.42 3.43
C VAL A 260 -56.07 46.10 4.79
N LEU A 261 -55.01 46.24 5.57
CA LEU A 261 -55.04 46.94 6.86
C LEU A 261 -55.44 48.41 6.67
N THR A 262 -54.90 49.07 5.66
CA THR A 262 -55.24 50.47 5.32
C THR A 262 -56.72 50.59 4.93
N LYS A 263 -57.24 49.68 4.09
CA LYS A 263 -58.67 49.65 3.71
C LYS A 263 -59.58 49.32 4.89
N ALA A 264 -59.18 48.41 5.77
CA ALA A 264 -59.93 48.07 6.97
C ALA A 264 -59.97 49.25 7.96
N ASN A 265 -58.85 49.98 8.11
CA ASN A 265 -58.79 51.19 8.92
C ASN A 265 -59.65 52.31 8.30
N GLN A 266 -59.60 52.51 6.98
CA GLN A 266 -60.49 53.45 6.28
C GLN A 266 -61.97 53.08 6.44
N TYR A 267 -62.32 51.80 6.39
CA TYR A 267 -63.69 51.34 6.62
C TYR A 267 -64.13 51.60 8.07
N LYS A 268 -63.22 51.41 9.04
CA LYS A 268 -63.45 51.70 10.45
C LYS A 268 -63.56 53.20 10.74
N GLU A 269 -62.89 54.05 9.97
CA GLU A 269 -62.99 55.51 10.05
C GLU A 269 -64.24 56.07 9.34
N GLN A 270 -64.67 55.46 8.22
CA GLN A 270 -65.92 55.83 7.52
C GLN A 270 -67.18 55.34 8.24
N PHE A 271 -67.09 54.23 8.97
CA PHE A 271 -68.16 53.69 9.79
C PHE A 271 -67.65 53.48 11.22
N PRO A 272 -67.41 54.56 11.99
CA PRO A 272 -67.19 54.40 13.42
C PRO A 272 -68.44 53.74 13.96
N THR A 273 -68.27 52.64 14.69
CA THR A 273 -69.36 51.91 15.33
C THR A 273 -70.25 52.90 16.06
N SER A 274 -71.36 53.29 15.43
CA SER A 274 -72.43 54.01 16.09
C SER A 274 -72.89 53.07 17.17
N ARG A 275 -72.75 53.51 18.43
CA ARG A 275 -73.34 52.82 19.57
C ARG A 275 -74.77 52.50 19.19
N LEU A 276 -75.07 51.21 19.08
CA LEU A 276 -76.43 50.72 18.93
C LEU A 276 -77.12 51.06 20.26
N ASN A 277 -77.68 52.27 20.36
CA ASN A 277 -78.56 52.65 21.45
C ASN A 277 -79.81 51.78 21.30
N TRP A 278 -79.87 50.70 22.08
CA TRP A 278 -81.10 49.96 22.27
C TRP A 278 -82.11 50.87 22.98
N PRO A 279 -83.30 51.15 22.42
CA PRO A 279 -84.28 51.95 23.12
C PRO A 279 -84.83 51.16 24.31
N HIS A 280 -84.64 51.71 25.52
CA HIS A 280 -85.46 51.35 26.66
C HIS A 280 -86.89 51.84 26.40
N THR A 281 -87.81 50.94 26.12
CA THR A 281 -89.24 51.17 26.34
C THR A 281 -89.67 50.35 27.54
N GLY A 282 -89.63 50.99 28.70
CA GLY A 282 -90.43 50.63 29.85
C GLY A 282 -91.65 51.56 29.90
N ASP A 283 -92.80 50.91 30.09
CA ASP A 283 -94.04 51.34 30.75
C ASP A 283 -94.91 52.47 30.17
N GLY A 284 -96.21 52.17 30.07
CA GLY A 284 -97.24 53.16 30.40
C GLY A 284 -98.56 53.07 29.62
N ILE A 285 -99.48 52.26 30.16
CA ILE A 285 -100.96 52.24 29.99
C ILE A 285 -101.49 51.57 28.71
#